data_AF-A0A538HS54-F1
#
_entry.id   AF-A0A538HS54-F1
#
_cell.length_a   1.000
_cell.length_b   1.000
_cell.length_c   1.000
_cell.angle_alpha   90.00
_cell.angle_beta   90.00
_cell.angle_gamma   90.00
#
_symmetry.space_group_name_H-M   'P 1'
#
loop_
_entity.id
_entity.type
_entity.pdbx_description
1 polymer ?
#
loop_
_entity_poly.entity_id
_entity_poly.type
_entity_poly.pdbx_seq_one_letter_code
_entity_poly.pdbx_strand_id
1 'polypeptide(L)'
;MRRALIAVGVALLVVALVPPVARWGEDRSFAVHMAQHLLLGDLAPLVLAIALVPRLPRAVAAAALPLWVVNLAVWHIPVVMEAALHHGAVHLAQHVALFAAGFLLWAAILWSPLGIGTRIVLVAGMMVTGIALSSVLIWWPRVLYSTYLHAHELGGMSPLTDQRTGGGLMLVEGMLVGLAAAAWLILAVLREDATQRQPTPAAPRALRQKKGQTRRV
;
A
#
# COMPACT_ATOMS: atom_id res chain seq x y z
N MET A 1 6.03 -2.15 20.96
CA MET A 1 5.71 -1.58 19.63
C MET A 1 5.13 -2.62 18.65
N ARG A 2 5.82 -3.72 18.32
CA ARG A 2 5.34 -4.73 17.36
C ARG A 2 3.91 -5.26 17.62
N ARG A 3 3.59 -5.64 18.87
CA ARG A 3 2.25 -6.13 19.24
C ARG A 3 1.15 -5.08 19.01
N ALA A 4 1.46 -3.80 19.25
CA ALA A 4 0.52 -2.71 19.00
C ALA A 4 0.26 -2.52 17.50
N LEU A 5 1.29 -2.60 16.66
CA LEU A 5 1.11 -2.53 15.21
C LEU A 5 0.30 -3.71 14.67
N ILE A 6 0.54 -4.93 15.17
CA ILE A 6 -0.29 -6.09 14.80
C ILE A 6 -1.75 -5.84 15.23
N ALA A 7 -1.98 -5.35 16.45
CA ALA A 7 -3.31 -5.05 16.94
C ALA A 7 -4.01 -3.98 16.07
N VAL A 8 -3.29 -2.93 15.64
CA VAL A 8 -3.82 -1.91 14.73
C VAL A 8 -4.15 -2.51 13.36
N GLY A 9 -3.24 -3.29 12.76
CA GLY A 9 -3.49 -3.94 11.47
C GLY A 9 -4.70 -4.88 11.52
N VAL A 10 -4.83 -5.66 12.60
CA VAL A 10 -6.01 -6.51 12.83
C VAL A 10 -7.27 -5.68 13.06
N ALA A 11 -7.19 -4.58 13.82
CA ALA A 11 -8.33 -3.71 14.04
C ALA A 11 -8.84 -3.08 12.73
N LEU A 12 -7.94 -2.67 11.83
CA LEU A 12 -8.32 -2.17 10.50
C LEU A 12 -9.05 -3.24 9.67
N LEU A 13 -8.57 -4.49 9.70
CA LEU A 13 -9.26 -5.62 9.05
C LEU A 13 -10.64 -5.89 9.67
N VAL A 14 -10.72 -5.86 11.00
CA VAL A 14 -12.00 -6.06 11.71
C VAL A 14 -12.98 -4.95 11.31
N VAL A 15 -12.57 -3.68 11.37
CA VAL A 15 -13.42 -2.54 10.97
C VAL A 15 -13.89 -2.69 9.52
N ALA A 16 -13.03 -3.13 8.61
CA ALA A 16 -13.41 -3.37 7.23
C ALA A 16 -14.42 -4.53 7.07
N LEU A 17 -14.31 -5.59 7.86
CA LEU A 17 -15.08 -6.83 7.69
C LEU A 17 -16.36 -6.91 8.53
N VAL A 18 -16.60 -5.98 9.45
CA VAL A 18 -17.78 -5.97 10.32
C VAL A 18 -18.75 -4.84 9.99
N PRO A 19 -20.04 -4.97 10.34
CA PRO A 19 -20.99 -3.85 10.26
C PRO A 19 -20.53 -2.67 11.14
N PRO A 20 -20.79 -1.41 10.72
CA PRO A 20 -21.62 -1.02 9.58
C PRO A 20 -20.89 -1.05 8.23
N VAL A 21 -19.55 -1.02 8.20
CA VAL A 21 -18.76 -0.84 6.97
C VAL A 21 -19.04 -1.96 5.97
N ALA A 22 -18.97 -3.22 6.41
CA ALA A 22 -19.19 -4.36 5.51
C ALA A 22 -20.60 -4.34 4.88
N ARG A 23 -21.63 -4.03 5.67
CA ARG A 23 -23.00 -3.99 5.16
C ARG A 23 -23.20 -2.80 4.23
N TRP A 24 -22.86 -1.60 4.67
CA TRP A 24 -23.07 -0.39 3.89
C TRP A 24 -22.25 -0.35 2.60
N GLY A 25 -21.06 -0.96 2.59
CA GLY A 25 -20.28 -1.13 1.37
C GLY A 25 -21.01 -2.01 0.36
N GLU A 26 -21.53 -3.15 0.78
CA GLU A 26 -22.16 -4.13 -0.12
C GLU A 26 -23.52 -3.67 -0.69
N ASP A 27 -24.37 -3.01 0.11
CA ASP A 27 -25.77 -2.77 -0.26
C ASP A 27 -26.22 -1.30 -0.28
N ARG A 28 -25.37 -0.34 0.11
CA ARG A 28 -25.77 1.09 0.19
C ARG A 28 -24.88 2.08 -0.55
N SER A 29 -23.56 1.93 -0.46
CA SER A 29 -22.63 2.98 -0.89
C SER A 29 -21.33 2.41 -1.42
N PHE A 30 -21.05 2.71 -2.68
CA PHE A 30 -19.79 2.48 -3.34
C PHE A 30 -18.64 3.19 -2.63
N ALA A 31 -18.87 4.40 -2.11
CA ALA A 31 -17.83 5.10 -1.35
C ALA A 31 -17.42 4.34 -0.08
N VAL A 32 -18.38 3.75 0.63
CA VAL A 32 -18.10 2.89 1.79
C VAL A 32 -17.41 1.59 1.37
N HIS A 33 -17.80 0.99 0.24
CA HIS A 33 -17.11 -0.16 -0.33
C HIS A 33 -15.64 0.18 -0.64
N MET A 34 -15.38 1.32 -1.28
CA MET A 34 -14.01 1.75 -1.56
C MET A 34 -13.24 1.99 -0.26
N ALA A 35 -13.84 2.60 0.75
CA ALA A 35 -13.21 2.73 2.07
C ALA A 35 -12.87 1.37 2.69
N GLN A 36 -13.75 0.38 2.58
CA GLN A 36 -13.49 -1.01 3.00
C GLN A 36 -12.27 -1.59 2.28
N HIS A 37 -12.21 -1.45 0.95
CA HIS A 37 -11.06 -1.91 0.16
C HIS A 37 -9.76 -1.19 0.51
N LEU A 38 -9.78 0.11 0.82
CA LEU A 38 -8.59 0.86 1.24
C LEU A 38 -8.08 0.38 2.61
N LEU A 39 -8.99 0.18 3.58
CA LEU A 39 -8.64 -0.35 4.89
C LEU A 39 -8.03 -1.76 4.78
N LEU A 40 -8.65 -2.63 3.98
CA LEU A 40 -8.32 -4.05 3.88
C LEU A 40 -7.15 -4.32 2.93
N GLY A 41 -7.11 -3.64 1.79
CA GLY A 41 -6.17 -3.87 0.70
C GLY A 41 -4.93 -2.97 0.74
N ASP A 42 -4.94 -1.88 1.51
CA ASP A 42 -3.79 -0.96 1.59
C ASP A 42 -3.30 -0.78 3.04
N LEU A 43 -4.11 -0.14 3.90
CA LEU A 43 -3.67 0.30 5.22
C LEU A 43 -3.36 -0.85 6.19
N ALA A 44 -4.22 -1.87 6.28
CA ALA A 44 -3.93 -3.04 7.10
C ALA A 44 -2.68 -3.79 6.61
N PRO A 45 -2.53 -4.09 5.31
CA PRO A 45 -1.30 -4.65 4.77
C PRO A 45 -0.04 -3.83 5.04
N LEU A 46 -0.09 -2.50 4.90
CA LEU A 46 1.02 -1.60 5.23
C LEU A 46 1.46 -1.77 6.68
N VAL A 47 0.52 -1.64 7.62
CA VAL A 47 0.80 -1.74 9.06
C VAL A 47 1.33 -3.12 9.43
N LEU A 48 0.76 -4.18 8.87
CA LEU A 48 1.21 -5.55 9.10
C LEU A 48 2.58 -5.81 8.47
N ALA A 49 2.87 -5.27 7.29
CA ALA A 49 4.19 -5.39 6.68
C ALA A 49 5.27 -4.73 7.56
N ILE A 50 4.98 -3.55 8.12
CA ILE A 50 5.87 -2.89 9.10
C ILE A 50 6.08 -3.77 10.34
N ALA A 51 5.02 -4.40 10.86
CA ALA A 51 5.09 -5.19 12.09
C ALA A 51 5.77 -6.56 11.91
N LEU A 52 5.56 -7.20 10.76
CA LEU A 52 5.98 -8.58 10.51
C LEU A 52 7.38 -8.66 9.88
N VAL A 53 7.83 -7.61 9.19
CA VAL A 53 9.16 -7.53 8.55
C VAL A 53 9.44 -8.78 7.69
N PRO A 54 8.56 -9.12 6.74
CA PRO A 54 8.70 -10.32 5.93
C PRO A 54 9.97 -10.28 5.08
N ARG A 55 10.60 -11.44 4.88
CA ARG A 55 11.71 -11.60 3.95
C ARG A 55 11.19 -12.07 2.61
N LEU A 56 11.44 -11.29 1.55
CA LEU A 56 11.01 -11.62 0.20
C LEU A 56 12.20 -12.03 -0.68
N PRO A 57 12.11 -13.15 -1.42
CA PRO A 57 13.00 -13.41 -2.53
C PRO A 57 12.96 -12.26 -3.55
N ARG A 58 14.10 -11.95 -4.18
CA ARG A 58 14.21 -10.83 -5.14
C ARG A 58 13.19 -10.92 -6.28
N ALA A 59 12.96 -12.12 -6.82
CA ALA A 59 11.97 -12.35 -7.88
C ALA A 59 10.54 -12.03 -7.44
N VAL A 60 10.18 -12.42 -6.21
CA VAL A 60 8.85 -12.14 -5.62
C VAL A 60 8.66 -10.64 -5.41
N ALA A 61 9.69 -9.95 -4.89
CA ALA A 61 9.64 -8.50 -4.72
C ALA A 61 9.53 -7.75 -6.06
N ALA A 62 10.23 -8.22 -7.11
CA ALA A 62 10.17 -7.60 -8.44
C ALA A 62 8.79 -7.79 -9.11
N ALA A 63 8.08 -8.88 -8.81
CA ALA A 63 6.73 -9.14 -9.30
C ALA A 63 5.62 -8.41 -8.52
N ALA A 64 5.95 -7.76 -7.39
CA ALA A 64 4.94 -7.20 -6.48
C ALA A 64 4.05 -6.14 -7.13
N LEU A 65 4.65 -5.16 -7.82
CA LEU A 65 3.90 -4.11 -8.52
C LEU A 65 3.00 -4.67 -9.64
N PRO A 66 3.49 -5.45 -10.64
CA PRO A 66 2.62 -5.95 -11.69
C PRO A 66 1.51 -6.86 -11.16
N LEU A 67 1.77 -7.70 -10.16
CA LEU A 67 0.74 -8.51 -9.51
C LEU A 67 -0.33 -7.63 -8.84
N TRP A 68 0.09 -6.59 -8.13
CA TRP A 68 -0.84 -5.65 -7.50
C TRP A 68 -1.66 -4.86 -8.52
N VAL A 69 -1.03 -4.36 -9.60
CA VAL A 69 -1.73 -3.63 -10.68
C VAL A 69 -2.77 -4.51 -11.36
N VAL A 70 -2.41 -5.74 -11.72
CA VAL A 70 -3.34 -6.69 -12.36
C VAL A 70 -4.48 -7.03 -11.41
N ASN A 71 -4.17 -7.34 -10.15
CA ASN A 71 -5.17 -7.63 -9.13
C ASN A 71 -6.16 -6.47 -8.98
N LEU A 72 -5.65 -5.24 -8.81
CA LEU A 72 -6.49 -4.06 -8.65
C LEU A 72 -7.35 -3.82 -9.90
N ALA A 73 -6.77 -3.90 -11.10
CA ALA A 73 -7.51 -3.71 -12.35
C ALA A 73 -8.65 -4.73 -12.50
N VAL A 74 -8.37 -6.02 -12.29
CA VAL A 74 -9.36 -7.10 -12.44
C VAL A 74 -10.58 -6.88 -11.55
N TRP A 75 -10.37 -6.58 -10.27
CA TRP A 75 -11.46 -6.40 -9.32
C TRP A 75 -12.28 -5.13 -9.54
N HIS A 76 -11.79 -4.19 -10.35
CA HIS A 76 -12.53 -2.98 -10.71
C HIS A 76 -13.22 -3.07 -12.07
N ILE A 77 -13.03 -4.15 -12.83
CA ILE A 77 -13.82 -4.41 -14.04
C ILE A 77 -15.29 -4.56 -13.65
N PRO A 78 -16.23 -3.84 -14.28
CA PRO A 78 -17.65 -3.84 -13.88
C PRO A 78 -18.26 -5.23 -13.70
N VAL A 79 -18.06 -6.14 -14.66
CA VAL A 79 -18.61 -7.50 -14.60
C VAL A 79 -18.03 -8.31 -13.44
N VAL A 80 -16.73 -8.14 -13.14
CA VAL A 80 -16.07 -8.87 -12.05
C VAL A 80 -16.53 -8.33 -10.69
N MET A 81 -16.65 -7.00 -10.58
CA MET A 81 -17.15 -6.36 -9.36
C MET A 81 -18.60 -6.73 -9.07
N GLU A 82 -19.48 -6.71 -10.08
CA GLU A 82 -20.87 -7.17 -9.90
C GLU A 82 -20.89 -8.63 -9.44
N ALA A 83 -20.08 -9.51 -10.04
CA ALA A 83 -19.99 -10.90 -9.60
C ALA A 83 -19.56 -11.03 -8.13
N ALA A 84 -18.65 -10.18 -7.66
CA ALA A 84 -18.27 -10.15 -6.25
C ALA A 84 -19.42 -9.64 -5.35
N LEU A 85 -20.16 -8.60 -5.75
CA LEU A 85 -21.29 -8.07 -4.98
C LEU A 85 -22.44 -9.08 -4.84
N HIS A 86 -22.67 -9.92 -5.86
CA HIS A 86 -23.77 -10.89 -5.85
C HIS A 86 -23.38 -12.29 -5.33
N HIS A 87 -22.08 -12.59 -5.21
CA HIS A 87 -21.60 -13.90 -4.75
C HIS A 87 -20.55 -13.78 -3.64
N GLY A 88 -20.93 -14.15 -2.42
CA GLY A 88 -20.07 -14.05 -1.24
C GLY A 88 -18.72 -14.78 -1.34
N ALA A 89 -18.64 -15.90 -2.08
CA ALA A 89 -17.35 -16.58 -2.32
C ALA A 89 -16.42 -15.76 -3.22
N VAL A 90 -16.96 -15.09 -4.23
CA VAL A 90 -16.21 -14.19 -5.12
C VAL A 90 -15.82 -12.92 -4.36
N HIS A 91 -16.70 -12.40 -3.50
CA HIS A 91 -16.39 -11.28 -2.61
C HIS A 91 -15.24 -11.60 -1.65
N LEU A 92 -15.28 -12.79 -1.02
CA LEU A 92 -14.19 -13.24 -0.16
C LEU A 92 -12.87 -13.38 -0.94
N ALA A 93 -12.93 -13.94 -2.16
CA ALA A 93 -11.76 -14.05 -3.02
C ALA A 93 -11.20 -12.66 -3.37
N GLN A 94 -12.06 -11.68 -3.64
CA GLN A 94 -11.68 -10.28 -3.85
C GLN A 94 -10.92 -9.72 -2.65
N HIS A 95 -11.49 -9.82 -1.46
CA HIS A 95 -10.83 -9.33 -0.24
C HIS A 95 -9.49 -10.02 0.01
N VAL A 96 -9.44 -11.35 -0.06
CA VAL A 96 -8.18 -12.10 0.12
C VAL A 96 -7.13 -11.66 -0.90
N ALA A 97 -7.52 -11.49 -2.16
CA ALA A 97 -6.60 -11.11 -3.23
C ALA A 97 -6.10 -9.66 -3.07
N LEU A 98 -6.98 -8.71 -2.73
CA LEU A 98 -6.61 -7.32 -2.40
C LEU A 98 -5.64 -7.27 -1.22
N PHE A 99 -5.95 -7.97 -0.12
CA PHE A 99 -5.06 -8.03 1.04
C PHE A 99 -3.69 -8.63 0.70
N ALA A 100 -3.67 -9.78 0.01
CA ALA A 100 -2.43 -10.48 -0.33
C ALA A 100 -1.54 -9.66 -1.28
N ALA A 101 -2.13 -9.05 -2.30
CA ALA A 101 -1.42 -8.18 -3.23
C ALA A 101 -0.89 -6.91 -2.55
N GLY A 102 -1.71 -6.26 -1.72
CA GLY A 102 -1.30 -5.09 -0.94
C GLY A 102 -0.16 -5.41 0.02
N PHE A 103 -0.25 -6.55 0.72
CA PHE A 103 0.78 -6.97 1.67
C PHE A 103 2.10 -7.27 0.95
N LEU A 104 2.02 -7.93 -0.20
CA LEU A 104 3.19 -8.19 -1.04
C LEU A 104 3.84 -6.90 -1.54
N LEU A 105 3.05 -5.93 -2.00
CA LEU A 105 3.55 -4.64 -2.47
C LEU A 105 4.24 -3.86 -1.33
N TRP A 106 3.61 -3.76 -0.18
CA TRP A 106 4.21 -3.08 0.98
C TRP A 106 5.44 -3.79 1.51
N ALA A 107 5.42 -5.11 1.58
CA ALA A 107 6.60 -5.90 1.92
C ALA A 107 7.75 -5.65 0.93
N ALA A 108 7.45 -5.51 -0.37
CA ALA A 108 8.45 -5.20 -1.39
C ALA A 108 8.99 -3.77 -1.24
N ILE A 109 8.13 -2.79 -0.98
CA ILE A 109 8.51 -1.39 -0.76
C ILE A 109 9.35 -1.22 0.50
N LEU A 110 9.03 -1.93 1.59
CA LEU A 110 9.65 -1.70 2.90
C LEU A 110 10.91 -2.56 3.15
N TRP A 111 10.88 -3.83 2.73
CA TRP A 111 11.81 -4.85 3.23
C TRP A 111 12.49 -5.70 2.14
N SER A 112 12.27 -5.41 0.86
CA SER A 112 12.88 -6.20 -0.22
C SER A 112 14.40 -6.01 -0.33
N PRO A 113 15.10 -7.00 -0.91
CA PRO A 113 16.51 -6.86 -1.30
C PRO A 113 16.70 -6.03 -2.59
N LEU A 114 15.67 -5.30 -3.04
CA LEU A 114 15.75 -4.47 -4.24
C LEU A 114 16.51 -3.18 -3.93
N GLY A 115 17.20 -2.65 -4.94
CA GLY A 115 17.84 -1.35 -4.83
C GLY A 115 16.82 -0.23 -4.62
N ILE A 116 17.24 0.85 -3.97
CA ILE A 116 16.35 1.95 -3.59
C ILE A 116 15.64 2.58 -4.80
N GLY A 117 16.32 2.70 -5.94
CA GLY A 117 15.70 3.18 -7.19
C GLY A 117 14.52 2.31 -7.65
N THR A 118 14.62 0.98 -7.53
CA THR A 118 13.51 0.09 -7.84
C THR A 118 12.35 0.27 -6.86
N ARG A 119 12.63 0.46 -5.56
CA ARG A 119 11.60 0.71 -4.55
C ARG A 119 10.87 2.04 -4.79
N ILE A 120 11.58 3.07 -5.25
CA ILE A 120 10.97 4.33 -5.71
C ILE A 120 10.05 4.08 -6.91
N VAL A 121 10.46 3.25 -7.88
CA VAL A 121 9.60 2.86 -9.01
C VAL A 121 8.36 2.09 -8.54
N LEU A 122 8.46 1.23 -7.51
CA LEU A 122 7.29 0.56 -6.93
C LEU A 122 6.28 1.57 -6.37
N VAL A 123 6.75 2.56 -5.59
CA VAL A 123 5.89 3.62 -5.04
C VAL A 123 5.30 4.50 -6.14
N ALA A 124 6.10 4.91 -7.12
CA ALA A 124 5.62 5.71 -8.24
C ALA A 124 4.58 4.96 -9.08
N GLY A 125 4.81 3.68 -9.35
CA GLY A 125 3.86 2.81 -10.04
C GLY A 125 2.54 2.67 -9.28
N MET A 126 2.60 2.44 -7.97
CA MET A 126 1.43 2.41 -7.09
C MET A 126 0.63 3.71 -7.19
N MET A 127 1.30 4.86 -7.09
CA MET A 127 0.66 6.18 -7.20
C MET A 127 0.02 6.41 -8.58
N VAL A 128 0.73 6.11 -9.66
CA VAL A 128 0.21 6.28 -11.03
C VAL A 128 -1.03 5.41 -11.27
N THR A 129 -0.98 4.14 -10.85
CA THR A 129 -2.12 3.23 -10.95
C THR A 129 -3.31 3.71 -10.11
N GLY A 130 -3.06 4.15 -8.88
CA GLY A 130 -4.10 4.71 -8.01
C GLY A 130 -4.76 5.96 -8.61
N ILE A 131 -3.97 6.88 -9.16
CA ILE A 131 -4.46 8.07 -9.88
C ILE A 131 -5.31 7.66 -11.08
N ALA A 132 -4.82 6.74 -11.90
CA ALA A 132 -5.52 6.32 -13.11
C ALA A 132 -6.89 5.71 -12.79
N LEU A 133 -6.94 4.77 -11.85
CA LEU A 133 -8.19 4.13 -11.44
C LEU A 133 -9.17 5.11 -10.79
N SER A 134 -8.67 5.94 -9.86
CA SER A 134 -9.50 6.96 -9.21
C SER A 134 -10.06 7.97 -10.21
N SER A 135 -9.26 8.35 -11.21
CA SER A 135 -9.69 9.26 -12.27
C SER A 135 -10.84 8.66 -13.09
N VAL A 136 -10.80 7.37 -13.40
CA VAL A 136 -11.93 6.69 -14.06
C VAL A 136 -13.19 6.81 -13.19
N LEU A 137 -13.11 6.48 -11.91
CA LEU A 137 -14.28 6.51 -11.01
C LEU A 137 -14.87 7.92 -10.84
N ILE A 138 -14.03 8.95 -10.76
CA ILE A 138 -14.44 10.35 -10.58
C ILE A 138 -15.05 10.91 -11.88
N TRP A 139 -14.42 10.66 -13.02
CA TRP A 139 -14.75 11.36 -14.26
C TRP A 139 -15.67 10.57 -15.19
N TRP A 140 -15.94 9.29 -14.92
CA TRP A 140 -16.88 8.54 -15.74
C TRP A 140 -18.28 9.19 -15.69
N PRO A 141 -18.96 9.36 -16.83
CA PRO A 141 -20.21 10.13 -16.89
C PRO A 141 -21.42 9.37 -16.34
N ARG A 142 -21.28 8.07 -16.04
CA ARG A 142 -22.36 7.19 -15.59
C ARG A 142 -21.91 6.38 -14.39
N VAL A 143 -22.87 5.82 -13.68
CA VAL A 143 -22.61 4.82 -12.64
C VAL A 143 -22.10 3.54 -13.32
N LEU A 144 -20.93 3.07 -12.92
CA LEU A 144 -20.23 1.92 -13.50
C LEU A 144 -20.80 0.59 -13.02
N TYR A 145 -21.36 0.57 -11.82
CA TYR A 145 -21.79 -0.63 -11.10
C TYR A 145 -23.29 -0.53 -10.80
N SER A 146 -24.07 -1.38 -11.43
CA SER A 146 -25.54 -1.39 -11.38
C SER A 146 -26.11 -1.68 -10.00
N THR A 147 -25.36 -2.38 -9.14
CA THR A 147 -25.80 -2.63 -7.75
C THR A 147 -26.11 -1.31 -7.03
N TYR A 148 -25.28 -0.28 -7.23
CA TYR A 148 -25.44 1.02 -6.57
C TYR A 148 -26.47 1.94 -7.22
N LEU A 149 -26.94 1.64 -8.44
CA LEU A 149 -28.08 2.34 -9.02
C LEU A 149 -29.38 2.06 -8.25
N HIS A 150 -29.48 0.88 -7.63
CA HIS A 150 -30.68 0.39 -6.96
C HIS A 150 -30.50 0.31 -5.43
N ALA A 151 -29.32 0.67 -4.94
CA ALA A 151 -29.01 0.69 -3.51
C ALA A 151 -29.81 1.78 -2.80
N HIS A 152 -30.14 1.55 -1.52
CA HIS A 152 -30.77 2.58 -0.72
C HIS A 152 -29.77 3.70 -0.45
N GLU A 153 -30.06 4.91 -0.91
CA GLU A 153 -29.17 6.06 -0.78
C GLU A 153 -28.71 6.25 0.67
N LEU A 154 -27.39 6.32 0.87
CA LEU A 154 -26.80 6.65 2.15
C LEU A 154 -26.66 8.18 2.23
N GLY A 155 -27.43 8.82 3.12
CA GLY A 155 -27.36 10.26 3.32
C GLY A 155 -27.91 11.11 2.16
N GLY A 156 -28.79 10.55 1.31
CA GLY A 156 -29.41 11.26 0.17
C GLY A 156 -28.45 11.58 -0.97
N MET A 157 -27.30 10.89 -1.04
CA MET A 157 -26.35 11.03 -2.14
C MET A 157 -26.85 10.25 -3.36
N SER A 158 -26.88 10.91 -4.52
CA SER A 158 -27.12 10.22 -5.78
C SER A 158 -26.04 9.16 -6.05
N PRO A 159 -26.36 8.04 -6.72
CA PRO A 159 -25.39 6.98 -7.05
C PRO A 159 -24.14 7.47 -7.79
N LEU A 160 -24.28 8.48 -8.67
CA LEU A 160 -23.14 9.06 -9.38
C LEU A 160 -22.24 9.88 -8.46
N THR A 161 -22.83 10.64 -7.53
CA THR A 161 -22.07 11.37 -6.51
C THR A 161 -21.32 10.42 -5.60
N ASP A 162 -21.96 9.32 -5.18
CA ASP A 162 -21.36 8.30 -4.34
C ASP A 162 -20.17 7.61 -5.02
N GLN A 163 -20.27 7.27 -6.31
CA GLN A 163 -19.13 6.76 -7.10
C GLN A 163 -17.95 7.74 -7.10
N ARG A 164 -18.23 9.01 -7.35
CA ARG A 164 -17.19 10.07 -7.39
C ARG A 164 -16.53 10.25 -6.04
N THR A 165 -17.30 10.16 -4.96
CA THR A 165 -16.78 10.19 -3.59
C THR A 165 -15.87 8.99 -3.34
N GLY A 166 -16.26 7.78 -3.76
CA GLY A 166 -15.41 6.59 -3.67
C GLY A 166 -14.09 6.75 -4.41
N GLY A 167 -14.12 7.22 -5.66
CA GLY A 167 -12.90 7.53 -6.42
C GLY A 167 -12.05 8.63 -5.76
N GLY A 168 -12.68 9.65 -5.18
CA GLY A 168 -12.01 10.71 -4.43
C GLY A 168 -11.31 10.20 -3.17
N LEU A 169 -11.96 9.31 -2.42
CA LEU A 169 -11.35 8.67 -1.24
C LEU A 169 -10.10 7.87 -1.62
N MET A 170 -10.18 7.07 -2.68
CA MET A 170 -9.04 6.30 -3.19
C MET A 170 -7.89 7.22 -3.63
N LEU A 171 -8.21 8.34 -4.30
CA LEU A 171 -7.19 9.29 -4.72
C LEU A 171 -6.49 9.94 -3.53
N VAL A 172 -7.25 10.46 -2.57
CA VAL A 172 -6.70 11.19 -1.42
C VAL A 172 -5.86 10.26 -0.55
N GLU A 173 -6.38 9.08 -0.23
CA GLU A 173 -5.67 8.08 0.56
C GLU A 173 -4.36 7.67 -0.15
N GLY A 174 -4.43 7.30 -1.43
CA GLY A 174 -3.27 6.85 -2.19
C GLY A 174 -2.20 7.93 -2.36
N MET A 175 -2.60 9.21 -2.46
CA MET A 175 -1.65 10.32 -2.48
C MET A 175 -0.98 10.53 -1.12
N LEU A 176 -1.74 10.50 -0.02
CA LEU A 176 -1.16 10.68 1.31
C LEU A 176 -0.18 9.56 1.65
N VAL A 177 -0.59 8.31 1.44
CA VAL A 177 0.22 7.13 1.74
C VAL A 177 1.41 7.01 0.79
N GLY A 178 1.19 7.21 -0.51
CA GLY A 178 2.25 7.19 -1.53
C GLY A 178 3.31 8.27 -1.33
N LEU A 179 2.90 9.52 -1.04
CA LEU A 179 3.83 10.61 -0.76
C LEU A 179 4.60 10.39 0.54
N ALA A 180 3.94 9.87 1.59
CA ALA A 180 4.62 9.52 2.84
C ALA A 180 5.68 8.43 2.62
N ALA A 181 5.37 7.40 1.83
CA ALA A 181 6.31 6.35 1.48
C ALA A 181 7.48 6.87 0.64
N ALA A 182 7.20 7.71 -0.37
CA ALA A 182 8.22 8.33 -1.20
C ALA A 182 9.16 9.22 -0.36
N ALA A 183 8.60 10.09 0.48
CA ALA A 183 9.37 10.94 1.39
C ALA A 183 10.24 10.11 2.33
N TRP A 184 9.70 9.03 2.89
CA TRP A 184 10.46 8.11 3.74
C TRP A 184 11.65 7.47 3.00
N LEU A 185 11.45 6.97 1.77
CA LEU A 185 12.53 6.39 0.96
C LEU A 185 13.60 7.42 0.61
N ILE A 186 13.21 8.65 0.25
CA ILE A 186 14.15 9.74 -0.04
C ILE A 186 14.97 10.09 1.20
N LEU A 187 14.32 10.21 2.36
CA LEU A 187 15.01 10.48 3.62
C LEU A 187 15.95 9.32 4.01
N ALA A 188 15.60 8.08 3.70
CA ALA A 188 16.48 6.94 3.93
C ALA A 188 17.76 7.04 3.09
N VAL A 189 17.65 7.39 1.80
CA VAL A 189 18.81 7.64 0.91
C VAL A 189 19.71 8.73 1.49
N LEU A 190 19.13 9.87 1.86
CA LEU A 190 19.90 11.01 2.36
C LEU A 190 20.65 10.69 3.66
N ARG A 191 20.08 9.83 4.52
CA ARG A 191 20.72 9.38 5.77
C ARG A 191 21.88 8.43 5.51
N GLU A 192 21.75 7.54 4.52
CA GLU A 192 22.84 6.63 4.12
C GLU A 192 24.03 7.41 3.58
N ASP A 193 23.79 8.39 2.69
CA ASP A 193 24.83 9.26 2.14
C ASP A 193 25.55 10.07 3.24
N ALA A 194 24.80 10.61 4.20
CA ALA A 194 25.37 11.37 5.32
C ALA A 194 26.25 10.49 6.21
N THR A 195 25.89 9.23 6.41
CA THR A 195 26.65 8.27 7.22
C THR A 195 27.94 7.86 6.51
N GLN A 196 27.90 7.65 5.18
CA GLN A 196 29.08 7.28 4.39
C GLN A 196 30.10 8.42 4.25
N ARG A 197 29.66 9.68 4.33
CA ARG A 197 30.54 10.87 4.23
C ARG A 197 31.24 11.23 5.55
N GLN A 198 30.92 10.59 6.67
CA GLN A 198 31.66 10.82 7.91
C GLN A 198 33.08 10.23 7.79
N PRO A 199 34.15 11.05 7.87
CA PRO A 199 35.51 10.55 7.78
C PRO A 199 35.78 9.59 8.95
N THR A 200 36.17 8.35 8.63
CA THR A 200 36.63 7.39 9.63
C THR A 200 37.70 8.06 10.50
N PRO A 201 37.56 8.10 11.84
CA PRO A 201 38.58 8.67 12.71
C PRO A 201 39.92 8.04 12.36
N ALA A 202 40.87 8.86 11.90
CA ALA A 202 42.20 8.39 11.55
C ALA A 202 42.76 7.62 12.74
N ALA A 203 43.12 6.34 12.52
CA ALA A 203 43.69 5.51 13.56
C ALA A 203 44.84 6.27 14.26
N PRO A 204 44.90 6.31 15.60
CA PRO A 204 45.92 7.08 16.30
C PRO A 204 47.30 6.74 15.77
N ARG A 205 47.96 7.74 15.17
CA ARG A 205 49.29 7.65 14.53
C ARG A 205 50.41 7.20 15.49
N ALA A 206 50.09 7.01 16.77
CA ALA A 206 51.00 6.71 17.87
C ALA A 206 51.64 5.31 17.85
N LEU A 207 51.11 4.34 17.10
CA LEU A 207 51.69 2.97 17.08
C LEU A 207 52.71 2.73 15.95
N ARG A 208 52.86 3.65 14.99
CA ARG A 208 53.78 3.46 13.85
C ARG A 208 55.20 3.97 14.11
N GLN A 209 55.40 4.85 15.09
CA GLN A 209 56.75 5.35 15.43
C GLN A 209 57.53 4.43 16.39
N LYS A 210 56.86 3.59 17.19
CA LYS A 210 57.56 2.73 18.17
C LYS A 210 58.25 1.49 17.56
N LYS A 211 57.95 1.12 16.30
CA LYS A 211 58.58 -0.01 15.60
C LYS A 211 59.83 0.36 14.78
N GLY A 212 60.10 1.65 14.57
CA GLY A 212 61.28 2.12 13.81
C GLY A 212 62.54 2.30 14.67
N GLN A 213 62.40 2.47 15.98
CA GLN A 213 63.52 2.76 16.88
C GLN A 213 64.18 1.52 17.51
N THR A 214 63.56 0.34 17.45
CA THR A 214 64.08 -0.88 18.12
C THR A 214 65.00 -1.75 17.25
N ARG A 215 65.43 -1.28 16.07
CA ARG A 215 66.25 -2.06 15.11
C ARG A 215 67.67 -1.52 14.89
N ARG A 216 68.19 -0.73 15.84
CA ARG A 216 69.61 -0.34 15.90
C ARG A 216 70.20 -0.74 17.25
N VAL A 217 70.61 -2.00 17.38
CA VAL A 217 71.76 -2.46 18.17
C VAL A 217 72.27 -3.73 17.48
#